data_AF-A0A401PYN2-F1
#
_entry.id   AF-A0A401PYN2-F1
#
_cell.length_a   1.000
_cell.length_b   1.000
_cell.length_c   1.000
_cell.angle_alpha   90.00
_cell.angle_beta   90.00
_cell.angle_gamma   90.00
#
_symmetry.space_group_name_H-M   'P 1'
#
loop_
_entity.id
_entity.type
_entity.pdbx_description
1 polymer ?
#
loop_
_entity_poly.entity_id
_entity_poly.type
_entity_poly.pdbx_seq_one_letter_code
_entity_poly.pdbx_strand_id
1 'polypeptide(L)' 'MAAGGDSPAFALGKPRFDQSTFRGRFRHFLDIIDPRTLFVTESHLKAAVQLLEDYKHGASSSGVSDQQVTV' A
#
# COMPACT_ATOMS: atom_id res chain seq x y z
N MET A 1 -25.12 1.39 -4.23
CA MET A 1 -24.36 0.13 -4.37
C MET A 1 -23.62 0.18 -5.71
N ALA A 2 -22.36 0.57 -5.71
CA ALA A 2 -21.46 0.40 -6.86
C ALA A 2 -20.03 0.26 -6.31
N ALA A 3 -19.69 -0.96 -5.93
CA ALA A 3 -18.32 -1.38 -5.72
C ALA A 3 -17.66 -1.52 -7.11
N GLY A 4 -16.63 -0.73 -7.38
CA GLY A 4 -15.88 -0.73 -8.63
C GLY A 4 -14.52 -0.09 -8.41
N GLY A 5 -13.78 -0.66 -7.46
CA GLY A 5 -12.43 -0.22 -7.11
C GLY A 5 -11.44 -0.68 -8.16
N ASP A 6 -11.16 0.18 -9.13
CA ASP A 6 -10.07 0.00 -10.10
C ASP A 6 -8.74 0.47 -9.48
N SER A 7 -8.43 -0.08 -8.29
CA SER A 7 -7.15 0.14 -7.63
C SER A 7 -6.17 -0.88 -8.20
N PRO A 8 -5.10 -0.45 -8.88
CA PRO A 8 -4.15 -1.38 -9.48
C PRO A 8 -3.52 -2.25 -8.39
N ALA A 9 -3.20 -3.49 -8.80
CA ALA A 9 -2.55 -4.49 -7.97
C ALA A 9 -1.31 -3.90 -7.29
N PHE A 10 -1.06 -4.30 -6.05
CA PHE A 10 0.11 -3.83 -5.32
C PHE A 10 1.38 -4.30 -6.04
N ALA A 11 2.28 -3.36 -6.32
CA ALA A 11 3.59 -3.64 -6.87
C ALA A 11 4.63 -2.92 -6.01
N LEU A 12 5.42 -3.70 -5.29
CA LEU A 12 6.44 -3.15 -4.41
C LEU A 12 7.44 -2.29 -5.20
N GLY A 13 7.65 -1.05 -4.75
CA GLY A 13 8.57 -0.10 -5.37
C GLY A 13 8.08 0.53 -6.67
N LYS A 14 6.83 0.29 -7.10
CA LYS A 14 6.24 0.93 -8.28
C LYS A 14 5.05 1.83 -7.89
N PRO A 15 4.89 3.01 -8.53
CA PRO A 15 3.71 3.83 -8.31
C PRO A 15 2.44 3.07 -8.73
N ARG A 16 1.42 3.10 -7.88
CA ARG A 16 0.11 2.50 -8.18
C ARG A 16 -0.62 3.31 -9.24
N PHE A 17 -0.58 4.64 -9.13
CA PHE A 17 -1.31 5.52 -10.04
C PHE A 17 -0.39 6.09 -11.13
N ASP A 18 -0.97 6.40 -12.30
CA ASP A 18 -0.27 7.03 -13.41
C ASP A 18 0.29 8.42 -13.04
N GLN A 19 1.62 8.51 -12.92
CA GLN A 19 2.33 9.72 -12.53
C GLN A 19 2.37 10.80 -13.62
N SER A 20 2.00 10.47 -14.87
CA SER A 20 1.93 11.47 -15.95
C SER A 20 0.83 12.50 -15.71
N THR A 21 -0.23 12.10 -15.00
CA THR A 21 -1.38 12.95 -14.71
C THR A 21 -1.26 13.62 -13.34
N PHE A 22 -1.78 14.85 -13.21
CA PHE A 22 -1.88 15.52 -11.92
C PHE A 22 -2.63 14.67 -10.88
N ARG A 23 -3.77 14.08 -11.29
CA ARG A 23 -4.61 13.27 -10.42
C ARG A 23 -3.89 12.02 -9.91
N GLY A 24 -3.09 11.36 -10.74
CA GLY A 24 -2.33 10.19 -10.32
C GLY A 24 -1.18 10.54 -9.38
N ARG A 25 -0.47 11.66 -9.61
CA ARG A 25 0.50 12.19 -8.64
C ARG A 25 -0.14 12.55 -7.30
N PHE A 26 -1.27 13.27 -7.34
CA PHE A 26 -2.00 13.64 -6.13
C PHE A 26 -2.37 12.41 -5.28
N ARG A 27 -2.95 11.38 -5.91
CA ARG A 27 -3.27 10.12 -5.21
C ARG A 27 -2.02 9.40 -4.69
N HIS A 28 -0.94 9.38 -5.45
CA HIS A 28 0.32 8.78 -5.01
C HIS A 28 0.90 9.48 -3.77
N PHE A 29 0.83 10.81 -3.70
CA PHE A 29 1.29 11.53 -2.51
C PHE A 29 0.37 11.33 -1.30
N LEU A 30 -0.94 11.17 -1.51
CA LEU A 30 -1.87 10.80 -0.44
C LEU A 30 -1.54 9.41 0.12
N ASP A 31 -1.20 8.44 -0.72
CA ASP A 31 -0.78 7.10 -0.27
C ASP A 31 0.57 7.14 0.47
N ILE A 32 1.53 7.96 0.03
CA ILE A 32 2.86 8.05 0.68
C ILE A 32 2.76 8.68 2.07
N ILE A 33 2.03 9.78 2.19
CA ILE A 33 1.96 10.55 3.44
C ILE A 33 0.95 9.93 4.40
N ASP A 34 -0.03 9.19 3.87
CA ASP A 34 -1.23 8.66 4.53
C ASP A 34 -1.47 9.22 5.94
N PRO A 35 -2.37 10.22 6.10
CA PRO A 35 -2.59 10.86 7.39
C PRO A 35 -3.09 9.89 8.47
N ARG A 36 -3.55 8.68 8.11
CA ARG A 36 -3.90 7.62 9.10
C ARG A 36 -2.67 7.15 9.89
N THR A 37 -1.47 7.28 9.33
CA THR A 37 -0.19 6.95 10.00
C THR A 37 0.07 7.81 11.23
N LEU A 38 -0.59 8.96 11.38
CA LEU A 38 -0.50 9.78 12.60
C LEU A 38 -1.12 9.09 13.83
N PHE A 39 -1.96 8.09 13.62
CA PHE A 39 -2.71 7.40 14.67
C PHE A 39 -2.33 5.92 14.83
N VAL A 40 -1.31 5.44 14.10
CA VAL A 40 -0.83 4.06 14.25
C VAL A 40 0.20 3.94 15.37
N THR A 41 0.22 2.79 16.03
CA THR A 41 1.21 2.49 17.06
C THR A 41 2.54 2.06 16.43
N GLU A 42 3.64 2.22 17.17
CA GLU A 42 4.96 1.75 16.73
C GLU A 42 4.98 0.23 16.48
N SER A 43 4.25 -0.55 17.27
CA SER A 43 4.16 -2.00 17.08
C SER A 43 3.48 -2.37 15.75
N HIS A 44 2.43 -1.64 15.37
CA HIS A 44 1.79 -1.83 14.07
C HIS A 44 2.71 -1.43 12.91
N LEU A 45 3.46 -0.34 13.05
CA LEU A 45 4.43 0.08 12.04
C LEU A 45 5.52 -0.99 11.83
N LYS A 46 6.06 -1.55 12.92
CA LYS A 46 7.05 -2.64 12.86
C LYS A 46 6.49 -3.89 12.19
N ALA A 47 5.25 -4.26 12.50
CA ALA A 47 4.58 -5.39 11.86
C ALA A 47 4.40 -5.18 10.34
N ALA A 48 4.02 -3.97 9.92
CA ALA A 48 3.89 -3.62 8.51
C ALA A 48 5.25 -3.67 7.78
N VAL A 49 6.33 -3.19 8.39
CA VAL A 49 7.69 -3.29 7.84
C VAL A 49 8.10 -4.75 7.68
N GLN A 50 7.89 -5.59 8.71
CA GLN A 50 8.21 -7.02 8.64
C GLN A 50 7.45 -7.71 7.51
N LEU A 51 6.15 -7.41 7.36
CA LEU A 51 5.32 -7.94 6.28
C LEU A 51 5.88 -7.58 4.89
N LEU A 52 6.39 -6.36 4.71
CA LEU A 52 7.01 -5.94 3.45
C LEU A 52 8.34 -6.67 3.19
N GLU A 53 9.15 -6.91 4.22
CA GLU A 53 10.38 -7.71 4.09
C GLU A 53 10.07 -9.17 3.76
N ASP A 54 9.08 -9.77 4.43
CA ASP A 54 8.63 -11.14 4.15
C ASP A 54 8.12 -11.28 2.72
N TYR A 55 7.38 -10.27 2.22
CA TYR A 55 6.96 -10.19 0.83
C TYR A 55 8.15 -10.13 -0.15
N LYS A 56 9.18 -9.33 0.14
CA LYS A 56 10.42 -9.26 -0.68
C LYS A 56 11.16 -10.59 -0.74
N HIS A 57 11.20 -11.32 0.37
CA HIS A 57 11.90 -12.61 0.46
C HIS A 57 11.09 -13.79 -0.09
N GLY A 58 9.90 -13.54 -0.67
CA GLY A 58 9.01 -14.58 -1.20
C GLY A 58 8.40 -15.46 -0.11
N ALA A 59 8.48 -15.04 1.15
CA ALA A 59 8.06 -15.82 2.33
C ALA A 59 6.56 -15.76 2.61
N SER A 60 5.75 -15.19 1.71
CA SER A 60 4.30 -15.05 1.89
C SER A 60 3.53 -15.40 0.62
N SER A 61 3.59 -16.67 0.24
CA SER A 61 2.49 -17.26 -0.54
C SER A 61 1.40 -17.71 0.44
N SER A 62 0.14 -17.39 0.14
CA SER A 62 -1.10 -17.91 0.78
C SER A 62 -1.80 -17.12 1.90
N GLY A 63 -1.83 -15.77 1.90
CA GLY A 63 -2.85 -15.11 2.73
C GLY A 63 -2.94 -13.59 2.78
N VAL A 64 -1.94 -12.86 2.28
CA VAL A 64 -1.94 -11.40 2.40
C VAL A 64 -2.76 -10.79 1.27
N SER A 65 -3.87 -10.14 1.60
CA SER A 65 -4.69 -9.39 0.63
C SER A 65 -3.96 -8.11 0.23
N ASP A 66 -4.11 -7.64 -1.02
CA ASP A 66 -3.58 -6.35 -1.50
C ASP A 66 -3.92 -5.18 -0.55
N GLN A 67 -5.03 -5.27 0.19
CA GLN A 67 -5.43 -4.28 1.19
C GLN A 67 -4.52 -4.23 2.42
N GLN A 68 -3.90 -5.34 2.81
CA GLN A 68 -2.99 -5.41 3.97
C GLN A 68 -1.58 -4.91 3.66
N VAL A 69 -1.17 -4.93 2.39
CA VAL A 69 0.11 -4.37 1.92
C VAL A 69 -0.02 -2.89 1.51
N THR A 70 -1.25 -2.37 1.54
CA THR A 70 -1.51 -0.95 1.38
C THR A 70 -1.45 -0.32 2.75
N VAL A 71 -0.41 0.47 3.02
CA VAL A 71 -0.41 1.37 4.18
C VAL A 71 -1.46 2.43 3.94
#